data_AF-A0A956K0Q9-F1
#
_entry.id   AF-A0A956K0Q9-F1
#
_cell.length_a   1.000
_cell.length_b   1.000
_cell.length_c   1.000
_cell.angle_alpha   90.00
_cell.angle_beta   90.00
_cell.angle_gamma   90.00
#
_symmetry.space_group_name_H-M   'P 1'
#
loop_
_entity.id
_entity.type
_entity.pdbx_description
1 polymer ?
#
loop_
_entity_poly.entity_id
_entity_poly.type
_entity_poly.pdbx_seq_one_letter_code
_entity_poly.pdbx_strand_id
1 'polypeptide(L)'
;MDQREQRRARRRALQAAYGARYHQVSTILFRHDPVGINFATNTDEYEPEVDTILPRLAGARDVADVQRIVHEEMVRWFSAATAGSADRYAALAAEIWRAWRGDRG
;
A
#
# COMPACT_ATOMS: atom_id res chain seq x y z
N MET A 1 -17.48 -18.84 -9.30
CA MET A 1 -16.45 -18.45 -8.33
C MET A 1 -16.90 -17.16 -7.66
N ASP A 2 -16.89 -17.14 -6.33
CA ASP A 2 -17.35 -15.99 -5.54
C ASP A 2 -16.37 -14.80 -5.69
N GLN A 3 -16.84 -13.56 -5.68
CA GLN A 3 -15.96 -12.37 -5.73
C GLN A 3 -15.00 -12.31 -4.53
N ARG A 4 -15.38 -12.86 -3.38
CA ARG A 4 -14.51 -12.97 -2.19
C ARG A 4 -13.35 -13.93 -2.42
N GLU A 5 -13.60 -15.02 -3.13
CA GLU A 5 -12.60 -16.04 -3.45
C GLU A 5 -11.57 -15.49 -4.44
N GLN A 6 -12.02 -14.73 -5.44
CA GLN A 6 -11.14 -14.07 -6.40
C GLN A 6 -10.19 -13.07 -5.73
N ARG A 7 -10.68 -12.28 -4.76
CA ARG A 7 -9.83 -11.36 -3.99
C ARG A 7 -8.77 -12.11 -3.18
N ARG A 8 -9.15 -13.21 -2.52
CA ARG A 8 -8.20 -14.05 -1.76
C ARG A 8 -7.14 -14.70 -2.65
N ALA A 9 -7.54 -15.21 -3.82
CA ALA A 9 -6.61 -15.82 -4.77
C ALA A 9 -5.62 -14.78 -5.33
N ARG A 10 -6.11 -13.60 -5.73
CA ARG A 10 -5.26 -12.49 -6.19
C ARG A 10 -4.26 -12.06 -5.12
N ARG A 11 -4.71 -11.95 -3.88
CA ARG A 11 -3.84 -11.62 -2.75
C ARG A 11 -2.73 -12.64 -2.55
N ARG A 12 -3.07 -13.94 -2.54
CA ARG A 12 -2.06 -15.01 -2.43
C ARG A 12 -1.03 -14.94 -3.55
N ALA A 13 -1.46 -14.64 -4.79
CA ALA A 13 -0.54 -14.47 -5.91
C ALA A 13 0.40 -13.27 -5.71
N LEU A 14 -0.11 -12.15 -5.19
CA LEU A 14 0.70 -10.96 -4.90
C LEU A 14 1.66 -11.19 -3.73
N GLN A 15 1.22 -11.84 -2.66
CA GLN A 15 2.07 -12.24 -1.54
C GLN A 15 3.21 -13.16 -2.02
N ALA A 16 2.91 -14.12 -2.89
CA ALA A 16 3.93 -15.00 -3.47
C ALA A 16 4.90 -14.26 -4.41
N ALA A 17 4.40 -13.30 -5.20
CA ALA A 17 5.21 -12.56 -6.17
C ALA A 17 6.11 -11.50 -5.53
N TYR A 18 5.62 -10.80 -4.49
CA TYR A 18 6.33 -9.68 -3.85
C TYR A 18 6.99 -10.07 -2.53
N GLY A 19 6.63 -11.21 -1.92
CA GLY A 19 7.27 -11.75 -0.73
C GLY A 19 7.41 -10.74 0.41
N ALA A 20 8.65 -10.49 0.84
CA ALA A 20 8.95 -9.55 1.92
C ALA A 20 8.46 -8.12 1.65
N ARG A 21 8.45 -7.67 0.38
CA ARG A 21 7.98 -6.33 0.01
C ARG A 21 6.50 -6.16 0.30
N TYR A 22 5.71 -7.22 0.16
CA TYR A 22 4.29 -7.19 0.49
C TYR A 22 4.07 -6.87 1.97
N HIS A 23 4.74 -7.63 2.84
CA HIS A 23 4.63 -7.45 4.28
C HIS A 23 5.19 -6.11 4.76
N GLN A 24 6.29 -5.64 4.16
CA GLN A 24 6.87 -4.33 4.48
C GLN A 24 5.92 -3.19 4.15
N VAL A 25 5.37 -3.14 2.92
CA VAL A 25 4.44 -2.07 2.52
C VAL A 25 3.17 -2.10 3.36
N SER A 26 2.63 -3.27 3.65
CA SER A 26 1.47 -3.43 4.54
C SER A 26 1.77 -2.90 5.95
N THR A 27 2.91 -3.29 6.53
CA THR A 27 3.33 -2.83 7.87
C THR A 27 3.51 -1.32 7.92
N ILE A 28 4.09 -0.73 6.87
CA ILE A 28 4.33 0.72 6.78
C ILE A 28 2.99 1.46 6.71
N LEU A 29 2.03 0.99 5.89
CA LEU A 29 0.68 1.56 5.83
C LEU A 29 -0.05 1.48 7.17
N PHE A 30 -0.02 0.31 7.81
CA PHE A 30 -0.61 0.08 9.11
C PHE A 30 -0.05 1.04 10.17
N ARG A 31 1.27 1.26 10.19
CA ARG A 31 1.93 2.09 11.20
C ARG A 31 1.66 3.59 11.02
N HIS A 32 1.63 4.07 9.78
CA HIS A 32 1.38 5.49 9.49
C HIS A 32 -0.10 5.85 9.53
N ASP A 33 -0.99 4.87 9.34
CA ASP A 33 -2.44 5.01 9.35
C ASP A 33 -2.94 6.30 8.66
N PRO A 34 -2.61 6.50 7.37
CA PRO A 34 -2.77 7.80 6.72
C PRO A 34 -4.23 8.30 6.70
N VAL A 35 -5.19 7.38 6.74
CA VAL A 35 -6.64 7.68 6.74
C VAL A 35 -7.30 7.48 8.11
N GLY A 36 -6.55 7.09 9.15
CA GLY A 36 -7.10 7.00 10.51
C GLY A 36 -8.06 5.83 10.73
N ILE A 37 -7.97 4.76 9.92
CA ILE A 37 -8.91 3.63 9.98
C ILE A 37 -8.34 2.44 10.74
N ASN A 38 -7.07 2.49 11.16
CA ASN A 38 -6.44 1.36 11.81
C ASN A 38 -6.96 1.20 13.25
N PHE A 39 -7.84 0.22 13.48
CA PHE A 39 -8.37 -0.09 14.83
C PHE A 39 -7.56 -1.18 15.53
N ALA A 40 -6.23 -1.06 15.56
CA ALA A 40 -5.25 -1.82 16.38
C ALA A 40 -5.28 -3.38 16.34
N THR A 41 -6.29 -4.00 15.74
CA THR A 41 -6.62 -5.43 15.90
C THR A 41 -6.77 -6.14 14.54
N ASN A 42 -6.83 -5.38 13.43
CA ASN A 42 -6.91 -5.91 12.08
C ASN A 42 -5.76 -5.37 11.22
N THR A 43 -4.64 -6.09 11.18
CA THR A 43 -3.57 -5.85 10.21
C THR A 43 -4.01 -6.08 8.76
N ASP A 44 -5.18 -6.67 8.55
CA ASP A 44 -5.75 -7.05 7.25
C ASP A 44 -6.53 -5.90 6.58
N GLU A 45 -6.71 -4.76 7.26
CA GLU A 45 -7.54 -3.63 6.79
C GLU A 45 -6.97 -2.90 5.58
N TYR A 46 -5.64 -2.86 5.44
CA TYR A 46 -4.96 -2.20 4.32
C TYR A 46 -4.55 -3.14 3.18
N GLU A 47 -4.83 -4.44 3.29
CA GLU A 47 -4.44 -5.41 2.27
C GLU A 47 -5.05 -5.15 0.87
N PRO A 48 -6.32 -4.71 0.73
CA PRO A 48 -6.87 -4.33 -0.57
C PRO A 48 -6.10 -3.20 -1.25
N GLU A 49 -5.64 -2.21 -0.49
CA GLU A 49 -4.86 -1.07 -0.93
C GLU A 49 -3.46 -1.53 -1.34
N VAL A 50 -2.82 -2.36 -0.52
CA VAL A 50 -1.51 -2.97 -0.81
C VAL A 50 -1.55 -3.74 -2.14
N ASP A 51 -2.64 -4.50 -2.38
CA ASP A 51 -2.84 -5.28 -3.60
C ASP A 51 -2.96 -4.41 -4.88
N THR A 52 -3.20 -3.11 -4.71
CA THR A 52 -3.28 -2.12 -5.81
C THR A 52 -2.04 -1.23 -5.92
N ILE A 53 -1.39 -0.95 -4.78
CA ILE A 53 -0.18 -0.12 -4.72
C ILE A 53 1.03 -0.90 -5.26
N LEU A 54 1.24 -2.15 -4.84
CA LEU A 54 2.46 -2.92 -5.19
C LEU A 54 2.72 -3.07 -6.70
N PRO A 55 1.72 -3.41 -7.55
CA PRO A 55 1.95 -3.47 -9.00
C PRO A 55 2.37 -2.13 -9.60
N ARG A 56 1.92 -1.01 -9.02
CA ARG A 56 2.23 0.35 -9.49
C ARG A 56 3.61 0.80 -9.02
N LEU A 57 4.06 0.35 -7.84
CA LEU A 57 5.41 0.65 -7.32
C LEU A 57 6.53 0.10 -8.21
N ALA A 58 6.27 -0.94 -9.01
CA ALA A 58 7.23 -1.42 -10.01
C ALA A 58 7.61 -0.38 -11.07
N GLY A 59 6.73 0.59 -11.34
CA GLY A 59 6.98 1.70 -12.25
C GLY A 59 7.51 2.98 -11.57
N ALA A 60 7.60 3.01 -10.24
CA ALA A 60 8.03 4.20 -9.51
C ALA A 60 9.55 4.40 -9.61
N ARG A 61 9.98 5.65 -9.91
CA ARG A 61 11.39 5.99 -10.08
C ARG A 61 11.99 6.75 -8.91
N ASP A 62 11.15 7.39 -8.11
CA ASP A 62 11.54 8.18 -6.94
C ASP A 62 10.44 8.18 -5.86
N VAL A 63 10.71 8.88 -4.76
CA VAL A 63 9.77 9.03 -3.63
C VAL A 63 8.49 9.75 -4.06
N ALA A 64 8.56 10.70 -5.00
CA ALA A 64 7.40 11.47 -5.43
C ALA A 64 6.42 10.59 -6.23
N ASP A 65 6.94 9.68 -7.06
CA ASP A 65 6.14 8.65 -7.73
C ASP A 65 5.42 7.75 -6.70
N VAL A 66 6.13 7.31 -5.65
CA VAL A 66 5.54 6.50 -4.57
C VAL A 66 4.43 7.29 -3.85
N GLN A 67 4.70 8.54 -3.48
CA GLN A 67 3.73 9.40 -2.80
C GLN A 67 2.46 9.57 -3.62
N ARG A 68 2.61 9.87 -4.92
CA ARG A 68 1.49 10.02 -5.84
C ARG A 68 0.70 8.72 -5.98
N ILE A 69 1.37 7.59 -6.20
CA ILE A 69 0.72 6.28 -6.33
C ILE A 69 -0.10 5.94 -5.09
N VAL A 70 0.49 6.10 -3.90
CA VAL A 70 -0.19 5.77 -2.65
C VAL A 70 -1.37 6.70 -2.41
N HIS A 71 -1.22 8.01 -2.65
CA HIS A 71 -2.33 8.96 -2.53
C HIS A 71 -3.48 8.63 -3.50
N GLU A 72 -3.18 8.35 -4.77
CA GLU A 72 -4.19 7.99 -5.76
C GLU A 72 -4.97 6.73 -5.39
N GLU A 73 -4.31 5.68 -4.91
CA GLU A 73 -5.02 4.48 -4.45
C GLU A 73 -5.85 4.77 -3.19
N MET A 74 -5.34 5.57 -2.25
CA MET A 74 -6.10 5.94 -1.05
C MET A 74 -7.35 6.77 -1.38
N VAL A 75 -7.24 7.71 -2.32
CA VAL A 75 -8.39 8.46 -2.86
C VAL A 75 -9.38 7.51 -3.55
N ARG A 76 -8.89 6.52 -4.29
CA ARG A 76 -9.74 5.54 -4.98
C ARG A 76 -10.52 4.65 -4.00
N TRP A 77 -9.88 4.23 -2.90
CA TRP A 77 -10.48 3.35 -1.91
C TRP A 77 -11.35 4.09 -0.89
N PHE A 78 -10.94 5.28 -0.46
CA PHE A 78 -11.57 6.01 0.66
C PHE A 78 -12.22 7.35 0.28
N SER A 79 -12.16 7.76 -1.00
CA SER A 79 -12.48 9.11 -1.49
C SER A 79 -11.46 10.19 -1.10
N ALA A 80 -11.44 11.30 -1.85
CA ALA A 80 -10.55 12.42 -1.59
C ALA A 80 -10.79 13.11 -0.24
N ALA A 81 -12.04 13.11 0.25
CA ALA A 81 -12.40 13.71 1.52
C ALA A 81 -11.73 12.98 2.70
N THR A 82 -11.67 11.66 2.65
CA THR A 82 -11.06 10.82 3.69
C THR A 82 -9.53 10.73 3.53
N ALA A 83 -9.04 10.62 2.30
CA ALA A 83 -7.61 10.53 2.00
C ALA A 83 -6.85 11.83 2.35
N GLY A 84 -7.49 12.99 2.20
CA GLY A 84 -6.86 14.28 2.46
C GLY A 84 -5.73 14.63 1.48
N SER A 85 -4.86 15.55 1.86
CA SER A 85 -3.76 16.04 1.01
C SER A 85 -2.67 14.99 0.79
N ALA A 86 -2.09 14.99 -0.42
CA ALA A 86 -0.92 14.18 -0.76
C ALA A 86 0.27 14.43 0.18
N ASP A 87 0.40 15.62 0.77
CA ASP A 87 1.50 15.95 1.69
C ASP A 87 1.56 15.04 2.92
N ARG A 88 0.40 14.54 3.37
CA ARG A 88 0.30 13.58 4.49
C ARG A 88 1.05 12.28 4.21
N TYR A 89 1.23 11.95 2.93
CA TYR A 89 1.85 10.71 2.47
C TYR A 89 3.35 10.83 2.26
N ALA A 90 3.96 12.02 2.41
CA ALA A 90 5.39 12.21 2.13
C ALA A 90 6.30 11.33 3.02
N ALA A 91 6.02 11.27 4.33
CA ALA A 91 6.80 10.46 5.28
C ALA A 91 6.64 8.96 5.01
N LEU A 92 5.40 8.51 4.80
CA LEU A 92 5.05 7.14 4.42
C LEU A 92 5.74 6.74 3.10
N ALA A 93 5.68 7.60 2.08
CA ALA A 93 6.24 7.34 0.77
C ALA A 93 7.76 7.21 0.80
N ALA A 94 8.44 8.06 1.59
CA ALA A 94 9.88 7.96 1.77
C ALA A 94 10.29 6.62 2.39
N GLU A 95 9.48 6.10 3.32
CA GLU A 95 9.73 4.82 3.95
C GLU A 95 9.44 3.63 3.02
N ILE A 96 8.30 3.65 2.32
CA ILE A 96 7.97 2.65 1.29
C ILE A 96 9.07 2.61 0.23
N TRP A 97 9.57 3.76 -0.21
CA TRP A 97 10.65 3.84 -1.20
C TRP A 97 11.97 3.26 -0.69
N ARG A 98 12.31 3.49 0.58
CA ARG A 98 13.49 2.88 1.21
C ARG A 98 13.36 1.37 1.29
N ALA A 99 12.21 0.86 1.71
CA ALA A 99 11.93 -0.58 1.75
C ALA A 99 12.00 -1.19 0.33
N TRP A 100 11.42 -0.50 -0.66
CA TRP A 100 11.40 -0.94 -2.06
C TRP A 100 12.79 -0.98 -2.71
N ARG A 101 13.66 0.00 -2.42
CA ARG A 101 15.04 0.03 -2.95
C ARG A 101 16.04 -0.81 -2.15
N GLY A 102 15.81 -0.98 -0.86
CA GLY A 102 16.67 -1.75 0.04
C GLY A 102 16.69 -3.24 -0.26
N ASP A 103 15.67 -3.73 -0.96
CA ASP A 103 15.54 -5.14 -1.38
C ASP A 103 16.23 -5.42 -2.74
N ARG A 104 17.30 -4.67 -3.07
CA ARG A 104 18.29 -5.03 -4.11
C ARG A 104 19.51 -5.72 -3.49
N GLY A 105 19.31 -6.49 -2.44
CA GLY A 105 20.32 -7.40 -1.88
C GLY A 105 20.36 -8.70 -2.66
#